data_AF-A0A2T9YCU6-F1
#
_entry.id   AF-A0A2T9YCU6-F1
#
_cell.length_a   1.000
_cell.length_b   1.000
_cell.length_c   1.000
_cell.angle_alpha   90.00
_cell.angle_beta   90.00
_cell.angle_gamma   90.00
#
_symmetry.space_group_name_H-M   'P 1'
#
loop_
_entity.id
_entity.type
_entity.pdbx_description
1 polymer ?
#
loop_
_entity_poly.entity_id
_entity_poly.type
_entity_poly.pdbx_seq_one_letter_code
_entity_poly.pdbx_strand_id
1 'polypeptide(L)'
;MSESFNILEFFNLVENLKKTKRTGWVNHNIPMPESISDHMYRMAIMAMTINDENLDRNRCIKMALVHDMEAKLVKDLDKYEMIVQAYEYEKEHRINLDTFFNSTKGVFQHPIVLSWVDTLYKKRAEIQYEDVVDQNL
;
A
#
# COMPACT_ATOMS: atom_id res chain seq x y z
N MET A 1 20.07 18.40 6.70
CA MET A 1 19.40 18.47 8.02
C MET A 1 18.79 17.11 8.25
N SER A 2 19.23 16.39 9.28
CA SER A 2 18.61 15.10 9.63
C SER A 2 17.17 15.37 10.06
N GLU A 3 16.19 14.88 9.31
CA GLU A 3 14.80 14.85 9.77
C GLU A 3 14.77 14.11 11.10
N SER A 4 14.45 14.83 12.17
CA SER A 4 14.17 14.24 13.47
C SER A 4 12.96 13.33 13.33
N PHE A 5 13.10 12.06 13.74
CA PHE A 5 11.99 11.13 13.83
C PHE A 5 10.85 11.75 14.65
N ASN A 6 9.74 12.07 14.00
CA ASN A 6 8.61 12.68 14.65
C ASN A 6 7.74 11.58 15.30
N ILE A 7 7.94 11.36 16.61
CA ILE A 7 7.16 10.38 17.36
C ILE A 7 5.65 10.63 17.28
N LEU A 8 5.22 11.88 17.08
CA LEU A 8 3.81 12.22 16.91
C LEU A 8 3.27 11.69 15.58
N GLU A 9 4.04 11.76 14.50
CA GLU A 9 3.67 11.16 13.21
C GLU A 9 3.55 9.64 13.33
N PHE A 10 4.47 9.01 14.08
CA PHE A 10 4.38 7.58 14.38
C PHE A 10 3.10 7.24 15.14
N PHE A 11 2.75 8.00 16.18
CA PHE A 11 1.49 7.76 16.92
C PHE A 11 0.25 8.01 16.06
N ASN A 12 0.26 9.02 15.19
CA ASN A 12 -0.83 9.25 14.24
C ASN A 12 -0.97 8.08 13.25
N LEU A 13 0.15 7.51 12.79
CA LEU A 13 0.16 6.33 11.93
C LEU A 13 -0.46 5.11 12.65
N VAL A 14 -0.06 4.86 13.90
CA VAL A 14 -0.62 3.78 14.72
C VAL A 14 -2.10 4.01 15.03
N GLU A 15 -2.53 5.24 15.31
CA GLU A 15 -3.94 5.56 15.56
C GLU A 15 -4.82 5.28 14.33
N ASN A 16 -4.32 5.54 13.13
CA ASN A 16 -5.04 5.27 11.89
C ASN A 16 -5.36 3.78 11.68
N LEU A 17 -4.65 2.85 12.35
CA LEU A 17 -4.98 1.42 12.33
C LEU A 17 -6.34 1.12 12.96
N LYS A 18 -6.82 1.95 13.89
CA LYS A 18 -8.16 1.85 14.50
C LYS A 18 -9.28 2.20 13.52
N LYS A 19 -8.97 3.07 12.55
CA LYS A 19 -9.92 3.55 11.55
C LYS A 19 -9.89 2.68 10.28
N THR A 20 -8.77 1.99 10.04
CA THR A 20 -8.57 1.17 8.84
C THR A 20 -9.24 -0.19 8.98
N LYS A 21 -10.24 -0.46 8.15
CA LYS A 21 -10.97 -1.75 8.13
C LYS A 21 -10.23 -2.80 7.33
N ARG A 22 -10.23 -4.05 7.81
CA ARG A 22 -9.60 -5.18 7.11
C ARG A 22 -10.28 -5.40 5.76
N THR A 23 -9.51 -5.31 4.68
CA THR A 23 -10.01 -5.27 3.30
C THR A 23 -10.84 -6.50 2.92
N GLY A 24 -10.47 -7.69 3.41
CA GLY A 24 -11.21 -8.93 3.15
C GLY A 24 -12.69 -8.84 3.57
N TRP A 25 -12.98 -8.29 4.75
CA TRP A 25 -14.35 -8.12 5.24
C TRP A 25 -15.13 -7.07 4.44
N VAL A 26 -14.48 -5.95 4.11
CA VAL A 26 -15.07 -4.87 3.30
C VAL A 26 -15.45 -5.39 1.91
N ASN A 27 -14.55 -6.11 1.24
CA ASN A 27 -14.77 -6.65 -0.10
C ASN A 27 -15.92 -7.67 -0.16
N HIS A 28 -16.20 -8.36 0.95
CA HIS A 28 -17.31 -9.32 1.06
C HIS A 28 -18.58 -8.69 1.66
N ASN A 29 -18.64 -7.36 1.77
CA ASN A 29 -19.79 -6.61 2.31
C ASN A 29 -20.23 -7.06 3.72
N ILE A 30 -19.27 -7.48 4.56
CA ILE A 30 -19.57 -7.88 5.93
C ILE A 30 -19.87 -6.63 6.77
N PRO A 31 -21.02 -6.58 7.48
CA PRO A 31 -21.38 -5.43 8.30
C PRO A 31 -20.40 -5.28 9.47
N MET A 32 -20.10 -4.02 9.83
CA MET A 32 -19.23 -3.68 10.96
C MET A 32 -17.89 -4.45 10.97
N PRO A 33 -17.08 -4.33 9.91
CA PRO A 33 -15.81 -5.03 9.83
C PRO A 33 -14.86 -4.60 10.95
N GLU A 34 -14.04 -5.55 11.43
CA GLU A 34 -12.97 -5.25 12.38
C GLU A 34 -11.95 -4.29 11.77
N SER A 35 -11.32 -3.47 12.63
CA SER A 35 -10.15 -2.69 12.24
C SER A 35 -8.87 -3.53 12.25
N ILE A 36 -7.82 -3.02 11.62
CA ILE A 36 -6.48 -3.62 11.70
C ILE A 36 -6.01 -3.69 13.15
N SER A 37 -6.25 -2.66 13.97
CA SER A 37 -5.87 -2.71 15.38
C SER A 37 -6.64 -3.77 16.19
N ASP A 38 -7.94 -3.98 15.90
CA ASP A 38 -8.72 -5.03 16.57
C ASP A 38 -8.17 -6.41 16.26
N HIS A 39 -7.81 -6.63 14.98
CA HIS A 39 -7.20 -7.86 14.50
C HIS A 39 -5.86 -8.15 15.20
N MET A 40 -4.95 -7.17 15.20
CA MET A 40 -3.62 -7.29 15.80
C MET A 40 -3.70 -7.53 17.32
N TYR A 41 -4.61 -6.84 18.01
CA TYR A 41 -4.86 -7.06 19.44
C TYR A 41 -5.31 -8.50 19.70
N ARG A 42 -6.28 -9.02 18.93
CA ARG A 42 -6.74 -10.41 19.06
C ARG A 42 -5.61 -11.40 18.81
N MET A 43 -4.79 -11.19 17.78
CA MET A 43 -3.62 -12.02 17.47
C MET A 43 -2.59 -12.00 18.61
N ALA A 44 -2.34 -10.84 19.21
CA ALA A 44 -1.44 -10.73 20.36
C ALA A 44 -1.95 -11.52 21.58
N ILE A 45 -3.25 -11.44 21.88
CA ILE A 45 -3.86 -12.22 22.96
C ILE A 45 -3.79 -13.72 22.67
N MET A 46 -4.02 -14.15 21.42
CA MET A 46 -3.84 -15.55 21.02
C MET A 46 -2.38 -16.00 21.15
N ALA A 47 -1.41 -15.14 20.82
CA ALA A 47 0.00 -15.45 21.01
C ALA A 47 0.37 -15.66 22.49
N MET A 48 -0.34 -15.02 23.44
CA MET A 48 -0.12 -15.25 24.87
C MET A 48 -0.48 -16.66 25.33
N THR A 49 -1.33 -17.38 24.57
CA THR A 49 -1.76 -18.74 24.92
C THR A 49 -0.87 -19.83 24.32
N ILE A 50 0.18 -19.46 23.56
CA ILE A 50 1.12 -20.43 22.98
C ILE A 50 1.89 -21.14 24.09
N ASN A 51 1.76 -22.47 24.14
CA ASN A 51 2.40 -23.34 25.12
C ASN A 51 3.36 -24.32 24.45
N ASP A 52 4.39 -23.77 23.79
CA ASP A 52 5.48 -24.52 23.18
C ASP A 52 6.80 -23.97 23.74
N GLU A 53 7.58 -24.84 24.37
CA GLU A 53 8.87 -24.49 24.98
C GLU A 53 9.94 -24.12 23.95
N ASN A 54 9.73 -24.49 22.68
CA ASN A 54 10.63 -24.14 21.58
C ASN A 54 10.34 -22.77 20.97
N LEU A 55 9.27 -22.09 21.40
CA LEU A 55 8.85 -20.79 20.87
C LEU A 55 9.01 -19.67 21.90
N ASP A 56 9.64 -18.57 21.47
CA ASP A 56 9.65 -17.33 22.25
C ASP A 56 8.29 -16.62 22.15
N ARG A 57 7.45 -16.85 23.17
CA ARG A 57 6.13 -16.22 23.30
C ARG A 57 6.18 -14.69 23.25
N ASN A 58 7.19 -14.06 23.87
CA ASN A 58 7.30 -12.60 23.88
C ASN A 58 7.58 -12.06 22.48
N ARG A 59 8.40 -12.78 21.71
CA ARG A 59 8.65 -12.45 20.30
C ARG A 59 7.40 -12.61 19.46
N CYS A 60 6.62 -13.68 19.64
CA CYS A 60 5.35 -13.88 18.96
C CYS A 60 4.35 -12.74 19.24
N ILE A 61 4.22 -12.31 20.50
CA ILE A 61 3.33 -11.20 20.88
C ILE A 61 3.77 -9.89 20.21
N LYS A 62 5.07 -9.56 20.28
CA LYS A 62 5.61 -8.35 19.64
C LYS A 62 5.40 -8.35 18.13
N MET A 63 5.60 -9.50 17.48
CA MET A 63 5.34 -9.67 16.05
C MET A 63 3.86 -9.45 15.73
N ALA A 64 2.96 -10.08 16.48
CA ALA A 64 1.51 -9.89 16.30
C ALA A 64 1.07 -8.42 16.43
N LEU A 65 1.72 -7.64 17.30
CA LEU A 65 1.44 -6.22 17.50
C LEU A 65 1.94 -5.29 16.40
N VAL A 66 2.73 -5.76 15.43
CA VAL A 66 3.28 -4.90 14.36
C VAL A 66 3.13 -5.46 12.95
N HIS A 67 2.83 -6.75 12.78
CA HIS A 67 2.87 -7.48 11.50
C HIS A 67 1.95 -6.97 10.37
N ASP A 68 1.06 -6.04 10.67
CA ASP A 68 0.00 -5.57 9.78
C ASP A 68 0.02 -4.04 9.65
N MET A 69 1.00 -3.37 10.28
CA MET A 69 1.10 -1.90 10.32
C MET A 69 1.48 -1.33 8.95
N GLU A 70 2.24 -2.08 8.17
CA GLU A 70 2.73 -1.74 6.84
C GLU A 70 1.72 -2.04 5.73
N ALA A 71 0.67 -2.81 6.00
CA ALA A 71 -0.20 -3.41 4.99
C ALA A 71 -0.77 -2.39 3.99
N LYS A 72 -1.09 -1.17 4.45
CA LYS A 72 -1.58 -0.08 3.60
C LYS A 72 -0.51 0.44 2.64
N LEU A 73 0.70 0.68 3.15
CA LEU A 73 1.82 1.16 2.32
C LEU A 73 2.25 0.08 1.32
N VAL A 74 2.37 -1.18 1.78
CA VAL A 74 2.77 -2.31 0.92
C VAL A 74 1.77 -2.50 -0.23
N LYS A 75 0.46 -2.37 0.03
CA LYS A 75 -0.56 -2.47 -1.01
C LYS A 75 -0.47 -1.35 -2.05
N ASP A 76 -0.18 -0.13 -1.61
CA ASP A 76 0.04 0.99 -2.51
C ASP A 76 1.32 0.81 -3.33
N LEU A 77 2.39 0.29 -2.72
CA LEU A 77 3.65 -0.02 -3.42
C LEU A 77 3.48 -1.11 -4.48
N ASP A 78 2.75 -2.20 -4.17
CA ASP A 78 2.43 -3.27 -5.12
C ASP A 78 1.72 -2.73 -6.38
N LYS A 79 0.71 -1.87 -6.17
CA LYS A 79 -0.02 -1.24 -7.29
C LYS A 79 0.81 -0.20 -8.04
N TYR A 80 1.70 0.49 -7.33
CA TYR A 80 2.59 1.47 -7.94
C TYR A 80 3.63 0.77 -8.82
N GLU A 81 4.23 -0.32 -8.33
CA GLU A 81 5.17 -1.14 -9.10
C GLU A 81 4.53 -1.65 -10.40
N MET A 82 3.29 -2.14 -10.33
CA MET A 82 2.55 -2.61 -11.51
C MET A 82 2.41 -1.54 -12.60
N ILE A 83 2.08 -0.29 -12.24
CA ILE A 83 1.93 0.80 -13.23
C ILE A 83 3.27 1.36 -13.71
N VAL A 84 4.33 1.27 -12.90
CA VAL A 84 5.70 1.59 -13.34
C VAL A 84 6.15 0.58 -14.39
N GLN A 85 5.94 -0.72 -14.15
CA GLN A 85 6.23 -1.76 -15.14
C GLN A 85 5.42 -1.53 -16.42
N ALA A 86 4.12 -1.25 -16.31
CA ALA A 86 3.30 -0.95 -17.48
C ALA A 86 3.85 0.25 -18.28
N TYR A 87 4.23 1.34 -17.62
CA TYR A 87 4.83 2.51 -18.26
C TYR A 87 6.14 2.18 -19.00
N GLU A 88 7.04 1.38 -18.41
CA GLU A 88 8.29 0.98 -19.04
C GLU A 88 8.03 0.15 -20.31
N TYR A 89 7.10 -0.80 -20.26
CA TYR A 89 6.70 -1.62 -21.41
C TYR A 89 6.02 -0.81 -22.51
N GLU A 90 5.14 0.15 -22.16
CA GLU A 90 4.54 1.05 -23.15
C GLU A 90 5.61 1.85 -23.89
N LYS A 91 6.60 2.37 -23.17
CA LYS A 91 7.70 3.14 -23.74
C LYS A 91 8.59 2.30 -24.67
N GLU A 92 8.93 1.07 -24.27
CA GLU A 92 9.82 0.21 -25.05
C GLU A 92 9.15 -0.35 -26.31
N HIS A 93 7.90 -0.81 -26.18
CA HIS A 93 7.21 -1.54 -27.24
C HIS A 93 6.17 -0.72 -28.01
N ARG A 94 5.91 0.53 -27.61
CA ARG A 94 4.88 1.42 -28.21
C ARG A 94 3.49 0.78 -28.26
N ILE A 95 3.13 0.04 -27.22
CA ILE A 95 1.82 -0.59 -27.05
C ILE A 95 0.98 0.21 -26.05
N ASN A 96 -0.35 0.12 -26.15
CA ASN A 96 -1.25 0.72 -25.18
C ASN A 96 -1.57 -0.27 -24.04
N LEU A 97 -1.29 0.14 -22.81
CA LEU A 97 -1.54 -0.58 -21.57
C LEU A 97 -2.43 0.23 -20.61
N ASP A 98 -3.34 1.06 -21.15
CA ASP A 98 -4.25 1.90 -20.35
C ASP A 98 -5.07 1.11 -19.33
N THR A 99 -5.34 -0.16 -19.61
CA THR A 99 -6.06 -1.07 -18.70
C THR A 99 -5.40 -1.14 -17.33
N PHE A 100 -4.07 -1.17 -17.26
CA PHE A 100 -3.31 -1.23 -16.01
C PHE A 100 -3.46 0.06 -15.20
N PHE A 101 -3.32 1.22 -15.84
CA PHE A 101 -3.49 2.52 -15.19
C PHE A 101 -4.94 2.73 -14.74
N ASN A 102 -5.90 2.44 -15.60
CA ASN A 102 -7.33 2.56 -15.29
C ASN A 102 -7.73 1.70 -14.09
N SER A 103 -7.14 0.52 -13.92
CA SER A 103 -7.40 -0.36 -12.78
C SER A 103 -6.95 0.19 -11.42
N THR A 104 -6.07 1.20 -11.40
CA THR A 104 -5.50 1.80 -10.18
C THR A 104 -6.07 3.16 -9.81
N LYS A 105 -6.99 3.71 -10.62
CA LYS A 105 -7.60 5.02 -10.36
C LYS A 105 -8.37 5.02 -9.04
N GLY A 106 -8.01 5.93 -8.13
CA GLY A 106 -8.63 6.04 -6.80
C GLY A 106 -8.27 4.93 -5.82
N VAL A 107 -7.31 4.06 -6.15
CA VAL A 107 -6.90 2.95 -5.28
C VAL A 107 -5.84 3.38 -4.26
N PHE A 108 -4.90 4.24 -4.66
CA PHE A 108 -3.81 4.73 -3.83
C PHE A 108 -4.29 5.64 -2.70
N GLN A 109 -3.69 5.51 -1.52
CA GLN A 109 -4.11 6.24 -0.32
C GLN A 109 -2.97 6.94 0.41
N HIS A 110 -1.74 6.44 0.29
CA HIS A 110 -0.59 6.94 1.00
C HIS A 110 -0.04 8.22 0.32
N PRO A 111 0.13 9.35 1.04
CA PRO A 111 0.51 10.63 0.44
C PRO A 111 1.80 10.58 -0.38
N ILE A 112 2.81 9.86 0.10
CA ILE A 112 4.09 9.70 -0.61
C ILE A 112 3.87 8.96 -1.93
N VAL A 113 3.12 7.86 -1.93
CA VAL A 113 2.88 7.07 -3.15
C VAL A 113 2.03 7.88 -4.14
N LEU A 114 1.04 8.63 -3.67
CA LEU A 114 0.27 9.56 -4.51
C LEU A 114 1.17 10.56 -5.24
N SER A 115 2.16 11.15 -4.56
CA SER A 115 3.11 12.08 -5.20
C SER A 115 3.94 11.42 -6.31
N TRP A 116 4.28 10.13 -6.13
CA TRP A 116 5.01 9.35 -7.13
C TRP A 116 4.14 8.96 -8.32
N VAL A 117 2.89 8.59 -8.05
CA VAL A 117 1.87 8.31 -9.07
C VAL A 117 1.63 9.54 -9.95
N ASP A 118 1.49 10.72 -9.36
CA ASP A 118 1.33 11.98 -10.09
C ASP A 118 2.54 12.27 -10.99
N THR A 119 3.74 12.02 -10.48
CA THR A 119 4.99 12.18 -11.25
C THR A 119 5.05 11.21 -12.43
N LEU A 120 4.64 9.96 -12.22
CA LEU A 120 4.60 8.94 -13.28
C LEU A 120 3.59 9.32 -14.38
N TYR A 121 2.40 9.80 -14.00
CA TYR A 121 1.38 10.22 -14.97
C TYR A 121 1.82 11.41 -15.84
N LYS A 122 2.56 12.37 -15.27
CA LYS A 122 3.14 13.48 -16.05
C LYS A 122 4.13 12.97 -17.10
N LYS A 123 5.06 12.09 -16.71
CA LYS A 123 6.03 11.47 -17.64
C LYS A 123 5.35 10.69 -18.75
N ARG A 124 4.30 9.93 -18.42
CA ARG A 124 3.51 9.17 -19.40
C ARG A 124 2.83 10.08 -20.43
N ALA A 125 2.26 11.21 -19.98
CA ALA A 125 1.61 12.16 -20.86
C ALA A 125 2.59 12.85 -21.83
N GLU A 126 3.83 13.12 -21.38
CA GLU A 126 4.89 13.68 -22.24
C GLU A 126 5.24 12.72 -23.39
N ILE A 127 5.45 11.44 -23.10
CA ILE A 127 5.76 10.43 -24.13
C ILE A 127 4.61 10.26 -25.13
N GLN A 128 3.37 10.19 -24.64
CA GLN A 128 2.20 10.07 -25.52
C GLN A 128 2.04 11.29 -26.44
N TYR A 129 2.46 12.48 -25.98
CA TYR A 129 2.47 13.67 -26.83
C TYR A 129 3.56 13.59 -27.91
N GLU A 130 4.78 13.17 -27.55
CA GLU A 130 5.89 12.98 -28.50
C GLU A 130 5.53 11.96 -29.59
N ASP A 131 4.96 10.80 -29.23
CA ASP A 131 4.55 9.77 -30.18
C ASP A 131 3.49 10.27 -31.18
N VAL A 132 2.58 11.17 -30.74
CA VAL A 132 1.57 11.78 -31.62
C VAL A 132 2.19 12.80 -32.57
N VAL A 133 3.18 13.57 -32.12
CA VAL A 133 3.88 14.54 -32.98
C VAL A 133 4.71 13.82 -34.05
N ASP A 134 5.44 12.77 -33.68
CA ASP A 134 6.27 11.98 -34.60
C ASP A 134 5.44 11.23 -35.66
N GLN A 135 4.18 10.86 -35.39
CA GLN A 135 3.27 10.24 -36.37
C GLN A 135 2.64 11.24 -37.35
N ASN A 136 2.68 12.53 -37.06
CA ASN A 136 2.08 13.59 -37.88
C ASN A 136 3.11 14.37 -38.72
N LEU A 137 4.38 13.94 -38.72
CA LEU A 137 5.49 14.43 -39.55
C LEU A 137 5.85 13.38 -40.61
#